data_AF-A0A116RR23-F1
#
_entry.id   AF-A0A116RR23-F1
#
_cell.length_a   1.000
_cell.length_b   1.000
_cell.length_c   1.000
_cell.angle_alpha   90.00
_cell.angle_beta   90.00
_cell.angle_gamma   90.00
#
_symmetry.space_group_name_H-M   'P 1'
#
loop_
_entity.id
_entity.type
_entity.pdbx_description
1 polymer ?
#
loop_
_entity_poly.entity_id
_entity_poly.type
_entity_poly.pdbx_seq_one_letter_code
_entity_poly.pdbx_strand_id
1 'polypeptide(L)'
;MSVQVLIQSILQLNQELNQQVQVMTALTHSVNQLKTEIHTNFSSTNVSQRLLSPLDATKQSLETAIPSTQKAKLTLEQLTATLRG
;
A
#
# COMPACT_ATOMS: atom_id res chain seq x y z
N MET A 1 2.47 11.25 30.47
CA MET A 1 1.93 10.32 29.45
C MET A 1 2.21 8.91 29.93
N SER A 2 1.19 8.07 30.14
CA SER A 2 1.37 6.72 30.69
C SER A 2 1.73 5.71 29.60
N VAL A 3 2.39 4.61 29.97
CA VAL A 3 2.70 3.49 29.07
C VAL A 3 1.43 2.94 28.41
N GLN A 4 0.30 2.94 29.13
CA GLN A 4 -1.01 2.56 28.58
C GLN A 4 -1.47 3.49 27.43
N VAL A 5 -1.28 4.81 27.56
CA VAL A 5 -1.63 5.76 26.49
C VAL A 5 -0.76 5.52 25.25
N LEU A 6 0.54 5.28 25.44
CA LEU A 6 1.46 4.96 24.35
C LEU A 6 1.07 3.67 23.62
N ILE A 7 0.72 2.61 24.36
CA ILE A 7 0.24 1.34 23.79
C ILE A 7 -1.02 1.57 22.95
N GLN A 8 -1.98 2.35 23.43
CA GLN A 8 -3.21 2.64 22.67
C GLN A 8 -2.92 3.42 21.38
N SER A 9 -2.04 4.41 21.42
CA SER A 9 -1.62 5.14 20.21
C SER A 9 -0.93 4.24 19.19
N ILE A 10 -0.08 3.30 19.63
CA ILE A 10 0.57 2.34 18.73
C ILE A 10 -0.46 1.40 18.08
N LEU A 11 -1.44 0.91 18.83
CA LEU A 11 -2.51 0.07 18.29
C LEU A 11 -3.35 0.81 17.25
N GLN A 12 -3.68 2.07 17.50
CA GLN A 12 -4.41 2.89 16.54
C GLN A 12 -3.59 3.09 15.26
N LEU A 13 -2.31 3.48 15.38
CA LEU A 13 -1.42 3.62 14.22
C LEU A 13 -1.30 2.31 13.44
N ASN A 14 -1.24 1.17 14.13
CA ASN A 14 -1.20 -0.14 13.48
C ASN A 14 -2.46 -0.43 12.64
N GLN A 15 -3.64 -0.07 13.14
CA GLN A 15 -4.91 -0.18 12.40
C GLN A 15 -4.92 0.74 11.17
N GLU A 16 -4.44 1.97 11.30
CA GLU A 16 -4.32 2.92 10.19
C GLU A 16 -3.37 2.39 9.10
N LEU A 17 -2.20 1.87 9.48
CA LEU A 17 -1.27 1.24 8.54
C LEU A 17 -1.90 0.01 7.86
N ASN A 18 -2.70 -0.77 8.58
CA ASN A 18 -3.41 -1.91 8.01
C ASN A 18 -4.44 -1.47 6.94
N GLN A 19 -5.19 -0.39 7.20
CA GLN A 19 -6.10 0.19 6.22
C GLN A 19 -5.33 0.72 5.00
N GLN A 20 -4.20 1.39 5.20
CA GLN A 20 -3.36 1.87 4.10
C GLN A 20 -2.86 0.71 3.21
N VAL A 21 -2.43 -0.40 3.80
CA VAL A 21 -2.03 -1.61 3.04
C VAL A 21 -3.19 -2.13 2.19
N GLN A 22 -4.41 -2.18 2.75
CA GLN A 22 -5.60 -2.62 2.00
C GLN A 22 -5.91 -1.68 0.83
N VAL A 23 -5.88 -0.36 1.06
CA VAL A 23 -6.11 0.65 0.02
C VAL A 23 -5.06 0.56 -1.08
N MET A 24 -3.78 0.49 -0.73
CA MET A 24 -2.70 0.35 -1.72
C MET A 24 -2.83 -0.95 -2.53
N THR A 25 -3.21 -2.05 -1.89
CA THR A 25 -3.45 -3.33 -2.58
C THR A 25 -4.61 -3.23 -3.56
N ALA A 26 -5.70 -2.58 -3.16
CA ALA A 26 -6.85 -2.32 -4.04
C ALA A 26 -6.46 -1.42 -5.23
N LEU A 27 -5.69 -0.36 -4.99
CA LEU A 27 -5.17 0.52 -6.05
C LEU A 27 -4.29 -0.25 -7.05
N THR A 28 -3.40 -1.13 -6.57
CA THR A 28 -2.60 -1.99 -7.45
C THR A 28 -3.49 -2.87 -8.33
N HIS A 29 -4.58 -3.39 -7.79
CA HIS A 29 -5.56 -4.15 -8.57
C HIS A 29 -6.24 -3.27 -9.64
N SER A 30 -6.74 -2.09 -9.27
CA SER A 30 -7.34 -1.13 -10.21
C SER A 30 -6.39 -0.71 -11.32
N VAL A 31 -5.10 -0.50 -11.01
CA VAL A 31 -4.07 -0.19 -12.01
C VAL A 31 -3.91 -1.35 -13.00
N ASN A 32 -3.87 -2.61 -12.53
CA ASN A 32 -3.80 -3.76 -13.43
C ASN A 32 -5.04 -3.88 -14.32
N GLN A 33 -6.25 -3.64 -13.78
CA GLN A 33 -7.49 -3.64 -14.56
C GLN A 33 -7.45 -2.57 -15.66
N LEU A 34 -7.07 -1.34 -15.31
CA LEU A 34 -6.98 -0.25 -16.27
C LEU A 34 -5.91 -0.51 -17.35
N LYS A 35 -4.78 -1.12 -16.98
CA LYS A 35 -3.76 -1.54 -17.96
C LYS A 35 -4.31 -2.57 -18.95
N THR A 36 -5.12 -3.52 -18.48
CA THR A 36 -5.80 -4.51 -19.34
C THR A 36 -6.80 -3.82 -20.26
N GLU A 37 -7.63 -2.90 -19.74
CA GLU A 37 -8.58 -2.14 -20.54
C GLU A 37 -7.88 -1.28 -21.61
N ILE A 38 -6.74 -0.67 -21.29
CA ILE A 38 -5.95 0.10 -22.26
C ILE A 38 -5.43 -0.83 -23.37
N HIS A 39 -4.92 -2.01 -23.02
CA HIS A 39 -4.49 -2.99 -24.02
C HIS A 39 -5.65 -3.40 -24.93
N THR A 40 -6.81 -3.72 -24.36
CA THR A 40 -7.98 -4.14 -25.11
C THR A 40 -8.50 -3.05 -26.05
N ASN A 41 -8.57 -1.80 -25.60
CA ASN A 41 -9.23 -0.72 -26.36
C ASN A 41 -8.29 0.07 -27.28
N PHE A 42 -6.98 0.10 -26.99
CA PHE A 42 -6.01 0.95 -27.71
C PHE A 42 -4.86 0.14 -28.33
N SER A 43 -5.07 -1.17 -28.52
CA SER A 43 -4.11 -2.11 -29.12
C SER A 43 -3.32 -1.46 -30.26
N SER A 44 -1.99 -1.41 -30.11
CA SER A 44 -1.03 -0.96 -31.14
C SER A 44 -1.00 0.54 -31.47
N THR A 45 -1.55 1.41 -30.61
CA THR A 45 -1.46 2.87 -30.79
C THR A 45 -0.36 3.48 -29.92
N ASN A 46 0.29 4.57 -30.38
CA ASN A 46 1.17 5.39 -29.53
C ASN A 46 0.46 5.92 -28.27
N VAL A 47 -0.87 6.00 -28.28
CA VAL A 47 -1.70 6.40 -27.15
C VAL A 47 -1.61 5.35 -26.02
N SER A 48 -1.67 4.05 -26.35
CA SER A 48 -1.53 2.97 -25.35
C SER A 48 -0.22 3.08 -24.57
N GLN A 49 0.92 3.26 -25.24
CA GLN A 49 2.23 3.36 -24.59
C GLN A 49 2.32 4.58 -23.65
N ARG A 50 1.77 5.73 -24.06
CA ARG A 50 1.74 6.95 -23.25
C ARG A 50 0.85 6.82 -22.00
N LEU A 51 -0.22 6.03 -22.08
CA LEU A 51 -1.11 5.77 -20.94
C LEU A 51 -0.56 4.69 -20.01
N LEU A 52 0.15 3.69 -20.55
CA LEU A 52 0.69 2.57 -19.77
C LEU A 52 1.89 2.96 -18.91
N SER A 53 2.81 3.81 -19.40
CA SER A 53 4.03 4.13 -18.64
C SER A 53 3.79 4.77 -17.26
N PRO A 54 2.89 5.76 -17.08
CA PRO A 54 2.61 6.29 -15.74
C PRO A 54 1.88 5.27 -14.85
N LEU A 55 1.10 4.34 -15.43
CA LEU A 55 0.46 3.26 -14.69
C LEU A 55 1.48 2.22 -14.20
N ASP A 56 2.50 1.91 -15.00
CA ASP A 56 3.62 1.08 -14.59
C ASP A 56 4.43 1.70 -13.45
N ALA A 57 4.74 3.00 -13.55
CA ALA A 57 5.42 3.72 -12.48
C ALA A 57 4.59 3.76 -11.18
N THR A 58 3.28 3.95 -11.30
CA THR A 58 2.34 3.91 -10.17
C THR A 58 2.31 2.53 -9.53
N LYS A 59 2.18 1.47 -10.34
CA LYS A 59 2.20 0.08 -9.87
C LYS A 59 3.50 -0.23 -9.12
N GLN A 60 4.65 0.13 -9.69
CA GLN A 60 5.95 -0.11 -9.07
C GLN A 60 6.10 0.63 -7.73
N SER A 61 5.58 1.86 -7.65
CA SER A 61 5.56 2.64 -6.41
C SER A 61 4.71 1.96 -5.34
N LEU A 62 3.52 1.46 -5.70
CA LEU A 62 2.64 0.73 -4.80
C LEU A 62 3.25 -0.61 -4.34
N GLU A 63 3.85 -1.37 -5.26
CA GLU A 63 4.53 -2.64 -4.97
C GLU A 63 5.76 -2.47 -4.06
N THR A 64 6.38 -1.29 -4.07
CA THR A 64 7.47 -0.93 -3.15
C THR A 64 6.92 -0.46 -1.79
N ALA A 65 5.85 0.33 -1.80
CA ALA A 65 5.26 0.89 -0.59
C ALA A 65 4.59 -0.18 0.29
N ILE A 66 3.83 -1.11 -0.31
CA ILE A 66 3.07 -2.14 0.43
C ILE A 66 3.96 -2.95 1.40
N PRO A 67 5.07 -3.58 0.97
CA PRO A 67 5.93 -4.34 1.87
C PRO A 67 6.57 -3.46 2.96
N SER A 68 6.91 -2.21 2.62
CA SER A 68 7.50 -1.27 3.58
C SER A 68 6.52 -0.90 4.70
N THR A 69 5.24 -0.65 4.36
CA THR A 69 4.17 -0.37 5.32
C THR A 69 3.84 -1.60 6.17
N GLN A 70 3.84 -2.80 5.56
CA GLN A 70 3.69 -4.06 6.30
C GLN A 70 4.83 -4.28 7.30
N LYS A 71 6.07 -3.98 6.91
CA LYS A 71 7.22 -4.06 7.82
C LYS A 71 7.09 -3.07 8.98
N ALA A 72 6.68 -1.83 8.71
CA ALA A 72 6.43 -0.85 9.77
C ALA A 72 5.35 -1.33 10.75
N LYS A 73 4.27 -1.93 10.23
CA LYS A 73 3.22 -2.54 11.05
C LYS A 73 3.78 -3.63 11.99
N LEU A 74 4.57 -4.56 11.47
CA LEU A 74 5.20 -5.61 12.29
C LEU A 74 6.11 -5.05 13.39
N THR A 75 6.89 -4.00 13.07
CA THR A 75 7.71 -3.30 14.07
C THR A 75 6.85 -2.72 15.21
N LEU A 76 5.69 -2.14 14.89
CA LEU A 76 4.76 -1.61 15.90
C LEU A 76 4.13 -2.72 16.76
N GLU A 77 3.83 -3.88 16.17
CA GLU A 77 3.33 -5.04 16.92
C GLU A 77 4.38 -5.54 17.92
N GLN A 78 5.65 -5.64 17.49
CA GLN A 78 6.76 -6.02 18.35
C GLN A 78 6.98 -5.00 19.48
N LEU A 79 6.96 -3.70 19.16
CA LEU A 79 7.08 -2.65 20.17
C LEU A 79 5.94 -2.71 21.20
N THR A 80 4.72 -2.96 20.74
CA THR A 80 3.56 -3.12 21.63
C THR A 80 3.71 -4.32 22.55
N ALA A 81 4.23 -5.44 22.05
CA ALA A 81 4.51 -6.63 22.85
C ALA A 81 5.56 -6.34 23.94
N THR A 82 6.65 -5.65 23.57
CA THR A 82 7.70 -5.25 24.51
C THR A 82 7.19 -4.31 25.60
N LEU A 83 6.29 -3.38 25.27
CA LEU A 83 5.73 -2.43 26.25
C LEU A 83 4.70 -3.06 27.20
N ARG A 84 4.18 -4.24 26.88
CA ARG A 84 3.21 -4.98 27.70
C ARG A 84 3.86 -6.01 28.62
N GLY A 85 5.08 -6.46 28.30
CA GLY A 85 5.88 -7.38 29.11
C GLY A 85 6.70 -6.64 30.16
#